data_AF-A0A2V7JYI4-F1
#
_entry.id   AF-A0A2V7JYI4-F1
#
_cell.length_a   1.000
_cell.length_b   1.000
_cell.length_c   1.000
_cell.angle_alpha   90.00
_cell.angle_beta   90.00
_cell.angle_gamma   90.00
#
_symmetry.space_group_name_H-M   'P 1'
#
loop_
_entity.id
_entity.type
_entity.pdbx_description
1 polymer ?
#
loop_
_entity_poly.entity_id
_entity_poly.type
_entity_poly.pdbx_seq_one_letter_code
_entity_poly.pdbx_strand_id
1 'polypeptide(L)'
;MTEIPPAAGQRELATEIQHRLTDGLGKIDPHHRLLGRPVAYRIIDGTTLEITYRDVPGIAEAEVLGVKRVIGVECFCTVAPQTAETVTVRFIVPLR
;
A
#
# COMPACT_ATOMS: atom_id res chain seq x y z
N MET A 1 30.17 1.81 5.28
CA MET A 1 28.70 1.67 5.34
C MET A 1 28.32 0.79 4.16
N THR A 2 28.03 -0.49 4.41
CA THR A 2 27.79 -1.46 3.34
C THR A 2 26.31 -1.46 3.04
N GLU A 3 25.92 -0.88 1.90
CA GLU A 3 24.58 -1.02 1.35
C GLU A 3 24.40 -2.48 0.95
N ILE A 4 23.73 -3.26 1.80
CA ILE A 4 23.32 -4.62 1.48
C ILE A 4 22.27 -4.47 0.37
N PRO A 5 22.49 -4.99 -0.85
CA PRO A 5 21.46 -4.94 -1.88
C PRO A 5 20.21 -5.64 -1.32
N PRO A 6 18.99 -5.12 -1.55
CA PRO A 6 17.78 -5.82 -1.16
C PRO A 6 17.86 -7.23 -1.75
N ALA A 7 17.80 -8.25 -0.89
CA ALA A 7 17.90 -9.64 -1.31
C ALA A 7 16.81 -9.86 -2.36
N ALA A 8 17.13 -10.52 -3.49
CA ALA A 8 16.24 -10.64 -4.65
C ALA A 8 14.78 -10.99 -4.28
N GLY A 9 14.59 -11.85 -3.27
CA GLY A 9 13.27 -12.23 -2.75
C GLY A 9 12.41 -11.08 -2.19
N GLN A 10 13.00 -10.02 -1.62
CA GLN A 10 12.27 -8.85 -1.12
C GLN A 10 11.65 -8.05 -2.27
N ARG A 11 12.39 -7.93 -3.38
CA ARG A 11 11.94 -7.21 -4.57
C ARG A 11 10.90 -8.01 -5.33
N GLU A 12 11.02 -9.34 -5.35
CA GLU A 12 10.00 -10.25 -5.85
C GLU A 12 8.71 -10.14 -5.04
N LEU A 13 8.79 -10.18 -3.70
CA LEU A 13 7.61 -10.02 -2.83
C LEU A 13 6.93 -8.66 -3.01
N ALA A 14 7.71 -7.57 -3.09
CA ALA A 14 7.16 -6.24 -3.35
C ALA A 14 6.43 -6.16 -4.71
N THR A 15 6.98 -6.82 -5.73
CA THR A 15 6.37 -6.91 -7.06
C THR A 15 5.08 -7.73 -7.01
N GLU A 16 5.08 -8.85 -6.29
CA GLU A 16 3.90 -9.68 -6.08
C GLU A 16 2.79 -8.90 -5.37
N ILE A 17 3.11 -8.16 -4.30
CA ILE A 17 2.17 -7.29 -3.59
C ILE A 17 1.59 -6.22 -4.54
N GLN A 18 2.42 -5.58 -5.36
CA GLN A 18 1.96 -4.61 -6.35
C GLN A 18 1.01 -5.23 -7.38
N HIS A 19 1.30 -6.44 -7.85
CA HIS A 19 0.41 -7.17 -8.76
C HIS A 19 -0.93 -7.52 -8.09
N ARG A 20 -0.89 -8.05 -6.87
CA ARG A 20 -2.10 -8.37 -6.09
C ARG A 20 -2.96 -7.14 -5.87
N LEU A 21 -2.35 -5.99 -5.53
CA LEU A 21 -3.06 -4.73 -5.36
C LEU A 21 -3.69 -4.25 -6.67
N THR A 22 -2.98 -4.36 -7.79
CA THR A 22 -3.49 -3.95 -9.11
C THR A 22 -4.70 -4.78 -9.54
N ASP A 23 -4.67 -6.11 -9.35
CA ASP A 23 -5.81 -6.99 -9.66
C ASP A 23 -6.94 -6.91 -8.62
N GLY A 24 -6.56 -6.79 -7.35
CA GLY A 24 -7.45 -6.85 -6.21
C GLY A 24 -8.22 -5.57 -5.97
N LEU A 25 -7.64 -4.39 -6.21
CA LEU A 25 -8.28 -3.09 -5.90
C LEU A 25 -9.66 -2.97 -6.54
N GLY A 26 -9.81 -3.37 -7.81
CA GLY A 26 -11.08 -3.28 -8.53
C GLY A 26 -12.19 -4.15 -7.93
N LYS A 27 -11.84 -5.14 -7.10
CA LYS A 27 -12.79 -6.03 -6.43
C LYS A 27 -13.15 -5.57 -5.01
N ILE A 28 -12.24 -4.85 -4.35
CA ILE A 28 -12.39 -4.44 -2.95
C ILE A 28 -12.79 -2.97 -2.77
N ASP A 29 -12.63 -2.13 -3.80
CA ASP A 29 -12.91 -0.70 -3.78
C ASP A 29 -14.13 -0.36 -4.65
N PRO A 30 -15.36 -0.76 -4.23
CA PRO A 30 -16.58 -0.52 -5.00
C PRO A 30 -16.88 0.98 -5.18
N HIS A 31 -16.31 1.83 -4.32
CA HIS A 31 -16.49 3.28 -4.37
C HIS A 31 -15.39 3.99 -5.17
N HIS A 32 -14.43 3.26 -5.75
CA HIS A 32 -13.28 3.81 -6.49
C HIS A 32 -12.57 4.95 -5.74
N ARG A 33 -12.44 4.81 -4.41
CA ARG A 33 -11.76 5.79 -3.56
C ARG A 33 -10.24 5.70 -3.74
N LEU A 34 -9.71 4.51 -3.95
CA LEU A 34 -8.29 4.23 -4.16
C LEU A 34 -7.97 3.93 -5.63
N LEU A 35 -8.89 3.27 -6.34
CA LEU A 35 -8.73 2.96 -7.75
C LEU A 35 -8.63 4.26 -8.56
N GLY A 36 -7.62 4.34 -9.43
CA GLY A 36 -7.34 5.52 -10.23
C GLY A 36 -6.66 6.67 -9.48
N ARG A 37 -6.33 6.49 -8.19
CA ARG A 37 -5.57 7.49 -7.43
C ARG A 37 -4.07 7.35 -7.66
N PRO A 38 -3.32 8.46 -7.58
CA PRO A 38 -1.86 8.41 -7.62
C PRO A 38 -1.33 7.52 -6.50
N VAL A 39 -0.67 6.43 -6.88
CA VAL A 39 -0.04 5.48 -5.97
C VAL A 39 1.48 5.47 -6.16
N ALA A 40 2.22 5.46 -5.05
CA ALA A 40 3.67 5.33 -5.05
C ALA A 40 4.07 4.09 -4.24
N TYR A 41 5.05 3.34 -4.75
CA TYR A 41 5.62 2.16 -4.09
C TYR A 41 7.10 2.44 -3.81
N ARG A 42 7.52 2.30 -2.55
CA ARG A 42 8.89 2.56 -2.14
C ARG A 42 9.38 1.46 -1.19
N ILE A 43 10.49 0.82 -1.54
CA ILE A 43 11.18 -0.09 -0.61
C ILE A 43 12.08 0.76 0.30
N ILE A 44 11.98 0.54 1.60
CA ILE A 44 12.73 1.21 2.67
C ILE A 44 13.61 0.16 3.34
N ASP A 45 14.92 0.42 3.39
CA ASP A 45 15.94 -0.42 4.02
C ASP A 45 15.91 -1.91 3.57
N GLY A 46 15.36 -2.20 2.39
CA GLY A 46 15.18 -3.56 1.86
C GLY A 46 14.15 -4.43 2.61
N THR A 47 13.65 -3.97 3.75
CA THR A 47 12.84 -4.79 4.67
C THR A 47 11.38 -4.39 4.71
N THR A 48 11.05 -3.24 4.15
CA THR A 48 9.70 -2.67 4.23
C THR A 48 9.30 -2.07 2.90
N LEU A 49 8.08 -2.35 2.45
CA LEU A 49 7.42 -1.69 1.33
C LEU A 49 6.44 -0.66 1.88
N GLU A 50 6.67 0.60 1.54
CA GLU A 50 5.74 1.71 1.73
C GLU A 50 4.90 1.88 0.46
N ILE A 51 3.57 1.90 0.63
CA ILE A 51 2.60 2.13 -0.43
C ILE A 51 1.81 3.37 -0.07
N THR A 52 1.85 4.40 -0.90
CA THR A 52 1.22 5.69 -0.61
C THR A 52 0.22 6.07 -1.68
N TYR A 53 -1.06 6.16 -1.32
CA TYR A 53 -2.13 6.71 -2.13
C TYR A 53 -2.36 8.17 -1.76
N ARG A 54 -2.34 9.06 -2.76
CA ARG A 54 -2.58 10.50 -2.61
C ARG A 54 -3.93 10.90 -3.18
N ASP A 55 -4.40 12.09 -2.82
CA ASP A 55 -5.66 12.67 -3.34
C ASP A 55 -6.89 11.78 -3.15
N VAL A 56 -6.90 11.01 -2.05
CA VAL A 56 -8.02 10.12 -1.71
C VAL A 56 -9.10 10.96 -1.03
N PRO A 57 -10.36 10.98 -1.49
CA PRO A 57 -11.44 11.82 -0.92
C PRO A 57 -11.94 11.35 0.47
N GLY A 58 -11.09 10.68 1.24
CA GLY A 58 -11.42 9.94 2.45
C GLY A 58 -11.58 8.44 2.18
N ILE A 59 -11.25 7.62 3.18
CA ILE A 59 -11.28 6.16 3.09
C ILE A 59 -12.05 5.57 4.27
N ALA A 60 -12.90 4.57 4.00
CA ALA A 60 -13.62 3.86 5.05
C ALA A 60 -12.77 2.72 5.62
N GLU A 61 -13.04 2.30 6.85
CA GLU A 61 -12.30 1.19 7.49
C GLU A 61 -12.42 -0.12 6.69
N ALA A 62 -13.60 -0.39 6.11
CA ALA A 62 -13.83 -1.57 5.27
C ALA A 62 -12.89 -1.65 4.06
N GLU A 63 -12.62 -0.50 3.42
CA GLU A 63 -11.67 -0.38 2.30
C GLU A 63 -10.25 -0.70 2.76
N VAL A 64 -9.83 -0.13 3.89
CA VAL A 64 -8.52 -0.42 4.49
C VAL A 64 -8.39 -1.91 4.79
N LEU A 65 -9.41 -2.53 5.36
CA LEU A 65 -9.44 -3.98 5.63
C LEU A 65 -9.43 -4.82 4.35
N GLY A 66 -10.06 -4.35 3.28
CA GLY A 66 -9.98 -4.95 1.95
C GLY A 66 -8.55 -4.94 1.42
N VAL A 67 -7.88 -3.78 1.49
CA VAL A 67 -6.49 -3.64 1.01
C VAL A 67 -5.55 -4.53 1.81
N LYS A 68 -5.68 -4.56 3.14
CA LYS A 68 -4.89 -5.46 4.00
C LYS A 68 -5.09 -6.93 3.62
N ARG A 69 -6.32 -7.34 3.28
CA ARG A 69 -6.60 -8.71 2.81
C ARG A 69 -5.95 -9.02 1.46
N VAL A 70 -5.91 -8.06 0.53
CA VAL A 70 -5.25 -8.22 -0.78
C VAL A 70 -3.73 -8.31 -0.64
N ILE A 71 -3.14 -7.53 0.27
CA ILE A 71 -1.70 -7.57 0.59
C ILE A 71 -1.33 -8.96 1.13
N GLY A 72 -2.19 -9.56 1.97
CA GLY A 72 -2.06 -10.95 2.42
C GLY A 72 -0.99 -11.18 3.49
N VAL A 73 -0.35 -10.11 3.97
CA VAL A 73 0.59 -10.13 5.10
C VAL A 73 0.24 -9.01 6.09
N GLU A 74 0.73 -9.12 7.33
CA GLU A 74 0.52 -8.10 8.34
C GLU A 74 1.09 -6.75 7.88
N CYS A 75 0.26 -5.71 7.90
CA CYS A 75 0.66 -4.37 7.50
C CYS A 75 -0.06 -3.29 8.30
N PHE A 76 0.63 -2.16 8.45
CA PHE A 76 0.11 -0.99 9.13
C PHE A 76 -0.48 -0.02 8.12
N CYS A 77 -1.59 0.62 8.46
CA CYS A 77 -2.21 1.65 7.63
C CYS A 77 -2.25 2.95 8.43
N THR A 78 -1.88 4.05 7.78
CA THR A 78 -1.99 5.41 8.32
C THR A 78 -2.78 6.26 7.33
N VAL A 79 -3.67 7.12 7.84
CA VAL A 79 -4.50 8.03 7.04
C VAL A 79 -4.30 9.43 7.58
N ALA A 80 -3.78 10.35 6.75
CA ALA A 80 -3.50 11.71 7.19
C ALA A 80 -3.53 12.72 6.03
N PRO A 81 -3.91 13.98 6.29
CA PRO A 81 -4.65 14.46 7.47
C PRO A 81 -6.11 13.99 7.44
N GLN A 82 -6.72 13.68 8.59
CA GLN A 82 -8.08 13.13 8.65
C GLN A 82 -9.20 14.17 8.42
N THR A 83 -8.85 15.46 8.50
CA THR A 83 -9.80 16.59 8.48
C THR A 83 -9.80 17.37 7.16
N ALA A 84 -9.08 16.90 6.14
CA ALA A 84 -9.01 17.55 4.83
C ALA A 84 -9.96 16.88 3.84
N GLU A 85 -10.32 17.63 2.79
CA GLU A 85 -11.13 17.13 1.66
C GLU A 85 -10.47 15.94 0.95
N THR A 86 -9.14 15.90 0.96
CA THR A 86 -8.36 14.75 0.49
C THR A 86 -7.34 14.31 1.54
N VAL A 87 -7.14 13.00 1.62
CA VAL A 87 -6.25 12.33 2.56
C VAL A 87 -5.15 11.58 1.81
N THR A 88 -4.04 11.37 2.50
CA THR A 88 -3.00 10.41 2.11
C THR A 88 -3.22 9.13 2.88
N VAL A 89 -3.37 8.01 2.17
CA VAL A 89 -3.47 6.67 2.76
C VAL A 89 -2.15 5.96 2.52
N ARG A 90 -1.49 5.55 3.60
CA ARG A 90 -0.18 4.91 3.53
C ARG A 90 -0.19 3.56 4.23
N PHE A 91 0.22 2.54 3.49
CA PHE A 91 0.44 1.18 3.99
C PHE A 91 1.92 0.90 4.16
N ILE A 92 2.29 0.31 5.29
CA ILE A 92 3.64 -0.13 5.62
C ILE A 92 3.61 -1.65 5.73
N VAL A 93 4.29 -2.31 4.79
CA VAL A 93 4.28 -3.77 4.62
C VAL A 93 5.69 -4.31 4.84
N PRO A 94 5.93 -5.19 5.83
CA PRO A 94 7.22 -5.85 5.98
C PRO A 94 7.45 -6.85 4.83
N LEU A 95 8.66 -6.87 4.29
CA LEU A 95 9.11 -7.76 3.20
C LEU A 95 9.92 -8.95 3.73
N ARG A 96 9.50 -9.51 4.87
CA ARG A 96 10.21 -10.59 5.56
C ARG A 96 9.84 -11.97 5.03
#